data_AF-A0A7S0W0G0-F1
#
_entry.id   AF-A0A7S0W0G0-F1
#
_cell.length_a   1.000
_cell.length_b   1.000
_cell.length_c   1.000
_cell.angle_alpha   90.00
_cell.angle_beta   90.00
_cell.angle_gamma   90.00
#
_symmetry.space_group_name_H-M   'P 1'
#
loop_
_entity.id
_entity.type
_entity.pdbx_description
1 polymer ?
#
loop_
_entity_poly.entity_id
_entity_poly.type
_entity_poly.pdbx_seq_one_letter_code
_entity_poly.pdbx_strand_id
1 'polypeptide(L)'
;TASRLLAECITPPQGDSVQGAVRELYEKGALEDNDETSAVTELGQLAVSLPVDLKLVKLIVYARAFGVLNAAVVMSAALTLGDVFSMPTQLFMRDPIAFAAAMNTSMSGRVRLDGGRYSEPLAYLAAFKAWVSSRRSFQSAHQLGLSHSRSGALCTNVR
;
A
#
# COMPACT_ATOMS: atom_id res chain seq x y z
N THR A 1 7.09 -21.74 20.30
CA THR A 1 7.06 -20.27 20.44
C THR A 1 7.84 -19.66 19.30
N ALA A 2 7.47 -18.45 18.88
CA ALA A 2 8.13 -17.76 17.77
C ALA A 2 9.62 -17.53 18.07
N SER A 3 9.96 -17.17 19.30
CA SER A 3 11.34 -16.99 19.78
C SER A 3 12.23 -18.21 19.52
N ARG A 4 11.72 -19.42 19.75
CA ARG A 4 12.49 -20.65 19.52
C ARG A 4 12.80 -20.85 18.04
N LEU A 5 11.82 -20.66 17.15
CA LEU A 5 12.00 -20.85 15.72
C LEU A 5 12.93 -19.78 15.12
N LEU A 6 12.79 -18.52 15.54
CA LEU A 6 13.61 -17.42 15.07
C LEU A 6 15.07 -17.51 15.55
N ALA A 7 15.32 -18.19 16.67
CA ALA A 7 16.67 -18.49 17.16
C ALA A 7 17.44 -19.46 16.24
N GLU A 8 16.74 -20.26 15.42
CA GLU A 8 17.35 -21.21 14.47
C GLU A 8 17.74 -20.55 13.14
N CYS A 9 17.41 -19.26 12.92
CA CYS A 9 17.80 -18.52 11.72
C CYS A 9 19.32 -18.23 11.69
N ILE A 10 19.87 -18.05 10.48
CA ILE A 10 21.32 -17.78 10.26
C ILE A 10 21.83 -16.56 11.03
N THR A 11 20.95 -15.58 11.24
CA THR A 11 21.20 -14.38 12.04
C THR A 11 19.95 -14.17 12.88
N PRO A 12 19.94 -14.65 14.13
CA PRO A 12 18.76 -14.58 14.96
C PRO A 12 18.46 -13.11 15.34
N PRO A 13 17.18 -12.71 15.39
CA PRO A 13 16.81 -11.39 15.89
C PRO A 13 17.08 -11.28 17.40
N GLN A 14 17.19 -10.05 17.90
CA GLN A 14 17.27 -9.81 19.35
C GLN A 14 15.96 -10.21 20.03
N GLY A 15 16.03 -10.76 21.25
CA GLY A 15 14.84 -11.18 22.01
C GLY A 15 13.83 -10.05 22.22
N ASP A 16 14.32 -8.84 22.52
CA ASP A 16 13.49 -7.65 22.67
C ASP A 16 12.72 -7.28 21.40
N SER A 17 13.27 -7.59 20.22
CA SER A 17 12.58 -7.38 18.94
C SER A 17 11.42 -8.35 18.76
N VAL A 18 11.58 -9.61 19.20
CA VAL A 18 10.50 -10.62 19.15
C VAL A 18 9.37 -10.23 20.12
N GLN A 19 9.71 -9.86 21.36
CA GLN A 19 8.72 -9.39 22.34
C GLN A 19 8.02 -8.11 21.88
N GLY A 20 8.76 -7.19 21.24
CA GLY A 20 8.21 -5.99 20.61
C GLY A 20 7.18 -6.32 19.52
N ALA A 21 7.48 -7.28 18.65
CA ALA A 21 6.58 -7.70 17.58
C ALA A 21 5.31 -8.39 18.10
N VAL A 22 5.42 -9.23 19.14
CA VAL A 22 4.27 -9.87 19.81
C VAL A 22 3.34 -8.81 20.38
N ARG A 23 3.89 -7.84 21.11
CA ARG A 23 3.12 -6.72 21.64
C ARG A 23 2.45 -5.90 20.54
N GLU A 24 3.16 -5.60 19.45
CA GLU A 24 2.59 -4.85 18.33
C GLU A 24 1.43 -5.61 17.66
N LEU A 25 1.54 -6.93 17.51
CA LEU A 25 0.46 -7.77 16.96
C LEU A 25 -0.75 -7.83 17.89
N TYR A 26 -0.52 -7.96 19.19
CA TYR A 26 -1.58 -7.89 20.21
C TYR A 26 -2.29 -6.53 20.20
N GLU A 27 -1.55 -5.42 20.26
CA GLU A 27 -2.12 -4.06 20.26
C GLU A 27 -2.93 -3.77 19.00
N LYS A 28 -2.57 -4.37 17.86
CA LYS A 28 -3.33 -4.25 16.61
C LYS A 28 -4.54 -5.18 16.54
N GLY A 29 -4.63 -6.16 17.43
CA GLY A 29 -5.72 -7.13 17.55
C GLY A 29 -5.55 -8.40 16.71
N ALA A 30 -4.32 -8.76 16.33
CA ALA A 30 -4.04 -10.02 15.64
C ALA A 30 -3.88 -11.21 16.60
N LEU A 31 -3.57 -10.95 17.87
CA LEU A 31 -3.46 -11.94 18.95
C LEU A 31 -4.50 -11.63 20.03
N GLU A 32 -4.96 -12.66 20.75
CA GLU A 32 -5.92 -12.51 21.86
C GLU A 32 -5.28 -11.92 23.12
N ASP A 33 -4.00 -12.22 23.37
CA ASP A 33 -3.20 -11.80 24.52
C ASP A 33 -1.79 -11.35 24.09
N ASN A 34 -1.12 -10.58 24.96
CA ASN A 34 0.28 -10.17 24.77
C ASN A 34 1.26 -11.28 25.17
N ASP A 35 1.14 -12.45 24.53
CA ASP A 35 1.99 -13.61 24.77
C ASP A 35 2.26 -14.38 23.47
N GLU A 36 3.46 -14.96 23.34
CA GLU A 36 3.87 -15.71 22.15
C GLU A 36 3.07 -16.99 21.89
N THR A 37 2.39 -17.51 22.92
CA THR A 37 1.55 -18.71 22.83
C THR A 37 0.07 -18.39 22.68
N SER A 38 -0.29 -17.10 22.64
CA SER A 38 -1.66 -16.64 22.47
C SER A 38 -2.26 -17.12 21.13
N ALA A 39 -3.58 -17.34 21.14
CA ALA A 39 -4.32 -17.68 19.94
C ALA A 39 -4.34 -16.49 18.95
N VAL A 40 -4.35 -16.83 17.66
CA VAL A 40 -4.47 -15.85 16.57
C VAL A 40 -5.94 -15.55 16.32
N THR A 41 -6.31 -14.28 16.35
CA THR A 41 -7.69 -13.83 16.11
C THR A 41 -8.12 -14.04 14.66
N GLU A 42 -9.42 -13.94 14.36
CA GLU A 42 -9.90 -13.95 12.96
C GLU A 42 -9.26 -12.85 12.10
N LEU A 43 -9.00 -11.68 12.68
CA LEU A 43 -8.28 -10.59 12.01
C LEU A 43 -6.84 -11.02 11.68
N GLY A 44 -6.15 -11.66 12.62
CA GLY A 44 -4.81 -12.20 12.43
C GLY A 44 -4.77 -13.28 11.35
N GLN A 45 -5.73 -14.20 11.35
CA GLN A 45 -5.85 -15.23 10.32
C GLN A 45 -6.08 -14.62 8.93
N LEU A 46 -6.97 -13.63 8.83
CA LEU A 46 -7.17 -12.90 7.58
C LEU A 46 -5.90 -12.18 7.13
N ALA A 47 -5.13 -11.61 8.06
CA ALA A 47 -3.89 -10.93 7.74
C ALA A 47 -2.81 -11.85 7.18
N VAL A 48 -2.73 -13.10 7.65
CA VAL A 48 -1.83 -14.11 7.07
C VAL A 48 -2.20 -14.44 5.62
N SER A 49 -3.49 -14.32 5.24
CA SER A 49 -3.96 -14.64 3.89
C SER A 49 -3.75 -13.51 2.86
N LEU A 50 -3.47 -12.28 3.30
CA LEU A 50 -3.38 -11.12 2.42
C LEU A 50 -1.94 -10.57 2.37
N PRO A 51 -1.40 -10.24 1.18
CA PRO A 51 -0.03 -9.70 1.04
C PRO A 51 0.01 -8.20 1.33
N VAL A 52 -0.58 -7.76 2.45
CA VAL A 52 -0.62 -6.36 2.89
C VAL A 52 -0.43 -6.28 4.40
N ASP A 53 0.01 -5.12 4.91
CA ASP A 53 0.19 -4.93 6.35
C ASP A 53 -1.11 -5.11 7.13
N LEU A 54 -1.01 -5.63 8.36
CA LEU A 54 -2.14 -5.84 9.28
C LEU A 54 -3.05 -4.62 9.43
N LYS A 55 -2.49 -3.40 9.39
CA LYS A 55 -3.26 -2.14 9.46
C LYS A 55 -4.21 -1.98 8.25
N LEU A 56 -3.76 -2.38 7.07
CA LEU A 56 -4.52 -2.33 5.82
C LEU A 56 -5.55 -3.47 5.74
N VAL A 57 -5.23 -4.64 6.30
CA VAL A 57 -6.21 -5.73 6.48
C VAL A 57 -7.36 -5.25 7.37
N LYS A 58 -7.03 -4.60 8.49
CA LYS A 58 -8.03 -4.02 9.41
C LYS A 58 -8.90 -2.96 8.72
N LEU A 59 -8.31 -2.12 7.87
CA LEU A 59 -9.06 -1.19 7.01
C LEU A 59 -10.06 -1.91 6.10
N ILE A 60 -9.64 -3.00 5.45
CA ILE A 60 -10.50 -3.81 4.56
C ILE A 60 -11.67 -4.43 5.35
N VAL A 61 -11.41 -4.93 6.57
CA VAL A 61 -12.45 -5.48 7.46
C VAL A 61 -13.48 -4.43 7.83
N TYR A 62 -13.05 -3.23 8.24
CA TYR A 62 -13.99 -2.12 8.52
C TYR A 62 -14.75 -1.69 7.27
N ALA A 63 -14.08 -1.63 6.11
CA ALA A 63 -14.73 -1.24 4.86
C ALA A 63 -15.79 -2.25 4.41
N ARG A 64 -15.63 -3.55 4.71
CA ARG A 64 -16.67 -4.55 4.50
C ARG A 64 -17.90 -4.24 5.36
N ALA A 65 -17.72 -3.92 6.63
CA ALA A 65 -18.81 -3.55 7.53
C ALA A 65 -19.54 -2.26 7.08
N PHE A 66 -18.81 -1.29 6.53
CA PHE A 66 -19.35 -0.02 6.02
C PHE A 66 -19.81 -0.05 4.55
N GLY A 67 -19.73 -1.20 3.86
CA GLY A 67 -20.17 -1.32 2.48
C GLY A 67 -19.29 -0.62 1.44
N VAL A 68 -18.04 -0.26 1.78
CA VAL A 68 -17.08 0.45 0.91
C VAL A 68 -15.84 -0.38 0.57
N LEU A 69 -16.00 -1.71 0.50
CA LEU A 69 -14.93 -2.69 0.31
C LEU A 69 -14.04 -2.38 -0.92
N ASN A 70 -14.65 -2.09 -2.07
CA ASN A 70 -13.91 -1.84 -3.31
C ASN A 70 -12.93 -0.66 -3.20
N ALA A 71 -13.34 0.40 -2.50
CA ALA A 71 -12.48 1.56 -2.27
C ALA A 71 -11.31 1.20 -1.36
N ALA A 72 -11.57 0.46 -0.28
CA ALA A 72 -10.53 0.03 0.66
C ALA A 72 -9.50 -0.91 0.02
N VAL A 73 -9.94 -1.87 -0.80
CA VAL A 73 -9.00 -2.78 -1.50
C VAL A 73 -8.06 -2.00 -2.42
N VAL A 74 -8.59 -1.05 -3.19
CA VAL A 74 -7.77 -0.20 -4.07
C VAL A 74 -6.80 0.66 -3.27
N MET A 75 -7.26 1.28 -2.18
CA MET A 75 -6.40 2.09 -1.30
C MET A 75 -5.31 1.24 -0.65
N SER A 76 -5.65 0.07 -0.10
CA SER A 76 -4.69 -0.84 0.51
C SER A 76 -3.65 -1.32 -0.50
N ALA A 77 -4.07 -1.74 -1.70
CA ALA A 77 -3.13 -2.16 -2.74
C ALA A 77 -2.18 -1.02 -3.16
N ALA A 78 -2.70 0.20 -3.33
CA ALA A 78 -1.89 1.36 -3.68
C ALA A 78 -0.88 1.71 -2.57
N LEU A 79 -1.30 1.66 -1.30
CA LEU A 79 -0.40 1.93 -0.17
C LEU A 79 0.70 0.87 -0.04
N THR A 80 0.39 -0.40 -0.32
CA THR A 80 1.40 -1.48 -0.31
C THR A 80 2.42 -1.35 -1.46
N LEU A 81 1.99 -0.90 -2.64
CA LEU A 81 2.90 -0.66 -3.77
C LEU A 81 3.76 0.61 -3.58
N GLY A 82 3.35 1.50 -2.66
CA GLY A 82 3.92 2.83 -2.49
C GLY A 82 3.42 3.81 -3.55
N ASP A 83 4.12 4.93 -3.70
CA ASP A 83 3.68 6.03 -4.56
C ASP A 83 3.35 5.60 -6.00
N VAL A 84 2.11 5.87 -6.44
CA VAL A 84 1.61 5.49 -7.76
C VAL A 84 1.93 6.55 -8.83
N PHE A 85 2.35 7.75 -8.41
CA PHE A 85 2.75 8.81 -9.32
C PHE A 85 4.19 8.64 -9.78
N SER A 86 4.51 9.20 -10.95
CA SER A 86 5.88 9.21 -11.45
C SER A 86 6.77 10.08 -10.55
N MET A 87 7.98 9.63 -10.27
CA MET A 87 9.00 10.41 -9.57
C MET A 87 10.21 10.61 -10.51
N PRO A 88 10.16 11.62 -11.40
CA PRO A 88 11.27 11.92 -12.29
C PRO A 88 12.54 12.22 -11.48
N THR A 89 13.69 11.73 -11.95
CA THR A 89 14.97 11.94 -11.29
C THR A 89 16.02 12.37 -12.31
N GLN A 90 16.83 13.36 -11.97
CA GLN A 90 17.91 13.87 -12.85
C GLN A 90 18.99 12.83 -13.16
N LEU A 91 19.09 11.76 -12.35
CA LEU A 91 19.95 10.60 -12.61
C LEU A 91 19.64 9.93 -13.95
N PHE A 92 18.35 9.83 -14.32
CA PHE A 92 17.89 9.17 -15.54
C PHE A 92 17.43 10.14 -16.62
N MET A 93 17.09 11.38 -16.25
CA MET A 93 16.60 12.40 -17.17
C MET A 93 17.52 13.62 -17.10
N ARG A 94 18.51 13.65 -18.00
CA ARG A 94 19.55 14.70 -18.04
C ARG A 94 19.09 15.98 -18.73
N ASP A 95 18.14 15.89 -19.65
CA ASP A 95 17.56 17.07 -20.30
C ASP A 95 16.72 17.88 -19.28
N PRO A 96 17.10 19.13 -18.97
CA PRO A 96 16.38 19.93 -17.99
C PRO A 96 14.94 20.23 -18.40
N ILE A 97 14.66 20.36 -19.70
CA ILE A 97 13.32 20.70 -20.20
C ILE A 97 12.38 19.51 -20.04
N ALA A 98 12.80 18.32 -20.51
CA ALA A 98 12.06 17.09 -20.29
C ALA A 98 11.87 16.80 -18.80
N PHE A 99 12.89 17.03 -17.96
CA PHE A 99 12.80 16.85 -16.52
C PHE A 99 11.74 17.75 -15.89
N ALA A 100 11.76 19.05 -16.21
CA ALA A 100 10.76 20.00 -15.72
C ALA A 100 9.35 19.62 -16.19
N ALA A 101 9.19 19.21 -17.46
CA ALA A 101 7.90 18.79 -18.01
C ALA A 101 7.34 17.53 -17.31
N ALA A 102 8.18 16.52 -17.09
CA ALA A 102 7.80 15.30 -16.39
C ALA A 102 7.44 15.57 -14.93
N MET A 103 8.21 16.41 -14.24
CA MET A 103 7.93 16.79 -12.86
C MET A 103 6.63 17.59 -12.76
N ASN A 104 6.41 18.55 -13.66
CA ASN A 104 5.15 19.30 -13.72
C ASN A 104 3.95 18.39 -13.98
N THR A 105 4.09 17.39 -14.86
CA THR A 105 3.03 16.42 -15.15
C THR A 105 2.69 15.57 -13.91
N SER A 106 3.70 15.07 -13.20
CA SER A 106 3.50 14.32 -11.95
C SER A 106 2.82 15.17 -10.88
N MET A 107 3.33 16.38 -10.62
CA MET A 107 2.81 17.27 -9.59
C MET A 107 1.40 17.75 -9.90
N SER A 108 1.13 18.13 -11.15
CA SER A 108 -0.21 18.51 -11.60
C SER A 108 -1.19 17.35 -11.46
N GLY A 109 -0.75 16.13 -11.78
CA GLY A 109 -1.52 14.91 -11.58
C GLY A 109 -1.92 14.70 -10.12
N ARG A 110 -0.95 14.81 -9.20
CA ARG A 110 -1.18 14.70 -7.74
C ARG A 110 -2.19 15.70 -7.23
N VAL A 111 -1.98 16.98 -7.53
CA VAL A 111 -2.87 18.07 -7.07
C VAL A 111 -4.28 17.87 -7.61
N ARG A 112 -4.40 17.57 -8.91
CA ARG A 112 -5.70 17.33 -9.57
C ARG A 112 -6.44 16.13 -8.97
N LEU A 113 -5.74 15.04 -8.71
CA LEU A 113 -6.34 13.80 -8.21
C LEU A 113 -6.57 13.80 -6.70
N ASP A 114 -5.79 14.56 -5.93
CA ASP A 114 -6.12 14.85 -4.53
C ASP A 114 -7.46 15.61 -4.44
N GLY A 115 -7.64 16.65 -5.26
CA GLY A 115 -8.89 17.39 -5.32
C GLY A 115 -9.21 18.17 -4.03
N GLY A 116 -8.18 18.58 -3.29
CA GLY A 116 -8.31 19.35 -2.04
C GLY A 116 -8.69 18.50 -0.82
N ARG A 117 -8.51 17.18 -0.89
CA ARG A 117 -8.82 16.25 0.20
C ARG A 117 -7.65 16.04 1.15
N TYR A 118 -6.44 16.44 0.76
CA TYR A 118 -5.21 16.28 1.54
C TYR A 118 -5.03 14.84 2.05
N SER A 119 -5.33 13.86 1.21
CA SER A 119 -5.38 12.45 1.59
C SER A 119 -4.84 11.58 0.46
N GLU A 120 -3.62 11.08 0.64
CA GLU A 120 -2.96 10.22 -0.36
C GLU A 120 -3.77 8.96 -0.71
N PRO A 121 -4.35 8.19 0.25
CA PRO A 121 -5.17 7.05 -0.10
C PRO A 121 -6.38 7.43 -0.99
N LEU A 122 -7.02 8.56 -0.70
CA LEU A 122 -8.16 9.06 -1.48
C LEU A 122 -7.73 9.62 -2.85
N ALA A 123 -6.53 10.18 -2.94
CA ALA A 123 -5.90 10.58 -4.19
C ALA A 123 -5.58 9.37 -5.06
N TYR A 124 -5.04 8.29 -4.49
CA TYR A 124 -4.79 7.03 -5.19
C TYR A 124 -6.07 6.37 -5.68
N LEU A 125 -7.13 6.39 -4.86
CA LEU A 125 -8.45 5.90 -5.28
C LEU A 125 -8.99 6.71 -6.48
N ALA A 126 -8.84 8.04 -6.46
CA ALA A 126 -9.25 8.88 -7.57
C ALA A 126 -8.40 8.65 -8.82
N ALA A 127 -7.08 8.47 -8.66
CA ALA A 127 -6.15 8.11 -9.72
C ALA A 127 -6.58 6.79 -10.41
N PHE A 128 -6.85 5.76 -9.62
CA PHE A 128 -7.32 4.48 -10.12
C PHE A 128 -8.63 4.60 -10.88
N LYS A 129 -9.62 5.32 -10.33
CA LYS A 129 -10.90 5.56 -10.99
C LYS A 129 -10.72 6.29 -12.33
N ALA A 130 -9.93 7.37 -12.35
CA ALA A 130 -9.66 8.15 -13.56
C ALA A 130 -8.99 7.29 -14.65
N TRP A 131 -8.02 6.46 -14.25
CA TRP A 131 -7.33 5.56 -15.18
C TRP A 131 -8.25 4.45 -15.72
N VAL A 132 -9.07 3.84 -14.88
CA VAL A 132 -10.06 2.84 -15.31
C VAL A 132 -11.07 3.44 -16.28
N SER A 133 -11.60 4.64 -15.99
CA SER A 133 -12.48 5.38 -16.90
C SER A 133 -11.82 5.70 -18.24
N SER A 134 -10.49 5.85 -18.25
CA SER A 134 -9.69 6.13 -19.45
C SER A 134 -9.28 4.86 -20.22
N ARG A 135 -10.07 3.78 -20.07
CA ARG A 135 -9.85 2.45 -20.66
C ARG A 135 -8.47 1.86 -20.33
N ARG A 136 -7.90 2.21 -19.18
CA ARG A 136 -6.60 1.71 -18.71
C ARG A 136 -5.46 1.95 -19.70
N SER A 137 -5.57 3.02 -20.51
CA SER A 137 -4.57 3.31 -21.55
C SER A 137 -3.29 3.90 -20.97
N PHE A 138 -2.16 3.54 -21.56
CA PHE A 138 -0.85 4.05 -21.16
C PHE A 138 -0.75 5.58 -21.30
N GLN A 139 -1.29 6.13 -22.39
CA GLN A 139 -1.31 7.57 -22.63
C GLN A 139 -2.09 8.32 -21.54
N SER A 140 -3.24 7.77 -21.11
CA SER A 140 -4.01 8.36 -20.01
C SER A 140 -3.26 8.31 -18.68
N ALA A 141 -2.54 7.22 -18.39
CA ALA A 141 -1.71 7.12 -17.19
C ALA A 141 -0.61 8.20 -17.18
N HIS A 142 0.06 8.42 -18.32
CA HIS A 142 1.05 9.49 -18.48
C HIS A 142 0.44 10.88 -18.26
N GLN A 143 -0.71 11.18 -18.87
CA GLN A 143 -1.43 12.46 -18.68
C GLN A 143 -1.92 12.67 -17.23
N LEU A 144 -2.15 11.57 -16.51
CA LEU A 144 -2.49 11.57 -15.09
C LEU A 144 -1.26 11.70 -14.16
N GLY A 145 -0.04 11.68 -14.71
CA GLY A 145 1.20 11.71 -13.94
C GLY A 145 1.51 10.40 -13.23
N LEU A 146 0.87 9.29 -13.63
CA LEU A 146 1.04 7.98 -13.00
C LEU A 146 2.31 7.29 -13.47
N SER A 147 2.90 6.49 -12.59
CA SER A 147 4.08 5.68 -12.91
C SER A 147 3.71 4.50 -13.80
N HIS A 148 4.44 4.32 -14.90
CA HIS A 148 4.18 3.26 -15.87
C HIS A 148 4.33 1.85 -15.29
N SER A 149 5.37 1.61 -14.49
CA SER A 149 5.62 0.30 -13.87
C SER A 149 4.57 -0.05 -12.82
N ARG A 150 4.02 0.95 -12.12
CA ARG A 150 3.10 0.75 -11.00
C ARG A 150 1.62 0.75 -11.43
N SER A 151 1.29 1.44 -12.51
CA SER A 151 -0.08 1.43 -13.09
C SER A 151 -0.49 0.03 -13.55
N GLY A 152 0.45 -0.75 -14.11
CA GLY A 152 0.21 -2.15 -14.46
C GLY A 152 0.03 -3.06 -13.24
N ALA A 153 0.82 -2.83 -12.18
CA ALA A 153 0.77 -3.62 -10.95
C ALA A 153 -0.58 -3.53 -10.21
N LEU A 154 -1.28 -2.38 -10.30
CA LEU A 154 -2.64 -2.22 -9.77
C LEU A 154 -3.68 -3.12 -10.46
N CYS A 155 -3.39 -3.66 -11.65
CA CYS A 155 -4.27 -4.57 -12.37
C CYS A 155 -3.81 -6.04 -12.38
N THR A 156 -2.53 -6.33 -12.19
CA THR A 156 -2.02 -7.72 -12.25
C THR A 156 -2.25 -8.51 -10.96
N ASN A 157 -2.47 -7.82 -9.83
CA ASN A 157 -2.68 -8.46 -8.51
C ASN A 157 -4.15 -8.59 -8.09
N VAL A 158 -5.10 -8.28 -8.97
CA VAL A 158 -6.53 -8.49 -8.74
C VAL A 158 -7.05 -9.41 -9.84
N ARG A 159 -6.75 -10.70 -9.72
CA ARG A 159 -7.40 -11.78 -10.48
C ARG A 159 -8.19 -12.65 -9.53
#